data_AF-A0A5M3MC79-F1
#
_entry.id   AF-A0A5M3MC79-F1
#
_cell.length_a   1.000
_cell.length_b   1.000
_cell.length_c   1.000
_cell.angle_alpha   90.00
_cell.angle_beta   90.00
_cell.angle_gamma   90.00
#
_symmetry.space_group_name_H-M   'P 1'
#
loop_
_entity.id
_entity.type
_entity.pdbx_description
1 polymer ?
#
loop_
_entity_poly.entity_id
_entity_poly.type
_entity_poly.pdbx_seq_one_letter_code
_entity_poly.pdbx_strand_id
1 'polypeptide(L)'
;MFLPPRAYVFIGLNIARALSIVALLLVFASSIVVMVDDIKAVNVFENGGGNQTSQDYIDNSTVPDQTGGPFWAVLNRLLILAQTVVLVFSEIEWPLSFFDRFFPVLGSEFGLGALGFMQCLIGASVLSHFVDTFPLVAAFFLFSVGCLNILLGLIFREHAKSKRSIFSFRERTKNVLPTTHDFGISNEKSYGPPERALSGRSGHGFGRQAEMQAAYNGFALREPEAAAQ
;
A
#
# COMPACT_ATOMS: atom_id res chain seq x y z
N MET A 1 31.05 2.69 8.44
CA MET A 1 29.95 3.41 9.13
C MET A 1 28.73 2.49 9.13
N PHE A 2 28.45 1.81 10.25
CA PHE A 2 27.33 0.88 10.33
C PHE A 2 26.07 1.64 10.74
N LEU A 3 25.02 1.59 9.91
CA LEU A 3 23.71 2.14 10.26
C LEU A 3 23.11 1.36 11.44
N PRO A 4 22.28 2.00 12.29
CA PRO A 4 21.61 1.30 13.38
C PRO A 4 20.71 0.17 12.84
N PRO A 5 20.57 -0.98 13.52
CA PRO A 5 19.77 -2.13 13.06
C PRO A 5 18.33 -1.78 12.64
N ARG A 6 17.75 -0.75 13.26
CA ARG A 6 16.41 -0.23 12.92
C ARG A 6 16.34 0.41 11.53
N ALA A 7 17.42 1.01 11.05
CA ALA A 7 17.49 1.62 9.72
C ALA A 7 17.51 0.56 8.61
N TYR A 8 18.22 -0.56 8.80
CA TYR A 8 18.21 -1.66 7.84
C TYR A 8 16.82 -2.29 7.68
N VAL A 9 16.08 -2.47 8.78
CA VAL A 9 14.69 -2.96 8.74
C VAL A 9 13.79 -1.97 8.00
N PHE A 10 13.94 -0.67 8.25
CA PHE A 10 13.17 0.37 7.55
C PHE A 10 13.43 0.37 6.03
N ILE A 11 14.70 0.29 5.62
CA ILE A 11 15.09 0.23 4.20
C ILE A 11 14.55 -1.04 3.55
N GLY A 12 14.75 -2.20 4.17
CA GLY A 12 14.27 -3.49 3.66
C GLY A 12 12.75 -3.54 3.48
N LEU A 13 12.00 -2.97 4.44
CA LEU A 13 10.54 -2.89 4.36
C LEU A 13 10.06 -1.98 3.21
N ASN A 14 10.76 -0.87 2.92
CA ASN A 14 10.43 -0.01 1.78
C ASN A 14 10.80 -0.65 0.44
N ILE A 15 11.92 -1.38 0.37
CA ILE A 15 12.27 -2.15 -0.83
C ILE A 15 11.20 -3.20 -1.13
N ALA A 16 10.75 -3.94 -0.12
CA ALA A 16 9.67 -4.93 -0.30
C ALA A 16 8.36 -4.28 -0.79
N ARG A 17 8.02 -3.07 -0.33
CA ARG A 17 6.90 -2.27 -0.86
C ARG A 17 7.10 -1.93 -2.34
N ALA A 18 8.27 -1.40 -2.70
CA ALA A 18 8.59 -1.07 -4.09
C ALA A 18 8.51 -2.30 -5.01
N LEU A 19 9.09 -3.43 -4.59
CA LEU A 19 9.02 -4.70 -5.33
C LEU A 19 7.58 -5.18 -5.51
N SER A 20 6.74 -5.02 -4.47
CA SER A 20 5.32 -5.38 -4.52
C SER A 20 4.54 -4.55 -5.52
N ILE A 21 4.76 -3.23 -5.54
CA ILE A 21 4.13 -2.33 -6.50
C ILE A 21 4.57 -2.68 -7.93
N VAL A 22 5.87 -2.90 -8.15
CA VAL A 22 6.40 -3.27 -9.47
C VAL A 22 5.80 -4.61 -9.92
N ALA A 23 5.74 -5.62 -9.04
CA ALA A 23 5.16 -6.92 -9.37
C ALA A 23 3.68 -6.81 -9.74
N LEU A 24 2.90 -6.02 -8.99
CA LEU A 24 1.48 -5.80 -9.28
C LEU A 24 1.27 -5.08 -10.61
N LEU A 25 2.11 -4.08 -10.94
CA LEU A 25 2.04 -3.38 -12.23
C LEU A 25 2.40 -4.30 -13.41
N LEU A 26 3.39 -5.18 -13.23
CA LEU A 26 3.76 -6.17 -14.24
C LEU A 26 2.62 -7.16 -14.48
N VAL A 27 1.99 -7.68 -13.43
CA VAL A 27 0.85 -8.59 -13.55
C VAL A 27 -0.38 -7.90 -14.13
N PHE A 28 -0.60 -6.63 -13.80
CA PHE A 28 -1.65 -5.83 -14.42
C PHE A 28 -1.44 -5.70 -15.93
N ALA A 29 -0.24 -5.28 -16.35
CA ALA A 29 0.11 -5.15 -17.76
C ALA A 29 0.03 -6.50 -18.50
N SER A 30 0.55 -7.58 -17.92
CA SER A 30 0.50 -8.90 -18.54
C SER A 30 -0.91 -9.45 -18.64
N SER A 31 -1.78 -9.17 -17.67
CA SER A 31 -3.17 -9.61 -17.69
C SER A 31 -3.98 -8.92 -18.81
N ILE A 32 -3.65 -7.67 -19.15
CA ILE A 32 -4.26 -6.98 -20.30
C ILE A 32 -3.85 -7.66 -21.60
N VAL A 33 -2.56 -8.00 -21.77
CA VAL A 33 -2.06 -8.69 -22.97
C VAL A 33 -2.79 -10.02 -23.16
N VAL A 34 -2.83 -10.85 -22.13
CA VAL A 34 -3.52 -12.15 -22.20
C VAL A 34 -5.00 -11.98 -22.53
N MET A 35 -5.68 -11.01 -21.93
CA MET A 35 -7.10 -10.73 -22.24
C MET A 35 -7.30 -10.32 -23.71
N VAL A 36 -6.39 -9.52 -24.27
CA VAL A 36 -6.44 -9.12 -25.69
C VAL A 36 -6.24 -10.34 -26.60
N ASP A 37 -5.31 -11.23 -26.26
CA ASP A 37 -5.05 -12.42 -27.06
C ASP A 37 -6.20 -13.44 -26.95
N ASP A 38 -6.81 -13.59 -25.77
CA ASP A 38 -8.05 -14.38 -25.58
C ASP A 38 -9.20 -13.84 -26.45
N ILE A 39 -9.39 -12.51 -26.53
CA ILE A 39 -10.44 -11.90 -27.37
C ILE A 39 -10.16 -12.10 -28.86
N LYS A 40 -8.90 -11.97 -29.30
CA LYS A 40 -8.53 -12.24 -30.70
C LYS A 40 -8.81 -13.69 -31.08
N ALA A 41 -8.48 -14.63 -30.19
CA ALA A 41 -8.72 -16.06 -30.41
C ALA A 41 -10.22 -16.36 -30.56
N VAL A 42 -11.06 -15.79 -29.69
CA VAL A 42 -12.53 -15.91 -29.80
C VAL A 42 -13.04 -15.34 -31.12
N ASN A 43 -12.56 -14.17 -31.54
CA ASN A 43 -12.98 -13.56 -32.81
C ASN A 43 -12.58 -14.41 -34.03
N VAL A 44 -11.40 -15.04 -34.02
CA VAL A 44 -10.98 -15.96 -35.10
C VAL A 44 -11.84 -17.23 -35.11
N PHE A 45 -12.18 -17.75 -33.93
CA PHE A 45 -13.04 -18.91 -33.77
C PHE A 45 -14.47 -18.66 -34.29
N GLU A 46 -15.09 -17.54 -33.92
CA GLU A 46 -16.43 -17.17 -34.39
C GLU A 46 -16.50 -16.93 -35.90
N ASN A 47 -15.40 -16.43 -36.50
CA ASN A 47 -15.30 -16.24 -37.95
C ASN A 47 -14.99 -17.52 -38.74
N GLY A 48 -15.05 -18.69 -38.10
CA GLY A 48 -14.86 -19.99 -38.76
C GLY A 48 -13.39 -20.34 -39.08
N GLY A 49 -12.43 -19.69 -38.41
CA GLY A 49 -11.00 -19.92 -38.60
C GLY A 49 -10.42 -21.14 -37.87
N GLY A 50 -11.23 -21.83 -37.06
CA GLY A 50 -10.78 -22.98 -36.26
C GLY A 50 -11.03 -24.32 -36.96
N ASN A 51 -10.00 -25.17 -37.04
CA ASN A 51 -10.19 -26.60 -37.33
C ASN A 51 -11.02 -27.19 -36.18
N GLN A 52 -12.27 -27.60 -36.45
CA GLN A 52 -13.17 -28.21 -35.46
C GLN A 52 -12.77 -29.65 -35.11
N THR A 53 -11.49 -29.89 -34.82
CA THR A 53 -11.11 -31.08 -34.06
C THR A 53 -11.60 -30.86 -32.64
N SER A 54 -12.37 -31.82 -32.10
CA SER A 54 -13.02 -31.75 -30.78
C SER A 54 -12.02 -31.38 -29.67
N GLN A 55 -11.90 -30.10 -29.36
CA GLN A 55 -11.05 -29.55 -28.32
C GLN A 55 -11.94 -28.87 -27.27
N ASP A 56 -11.61 -29.04 -25.99
CA ASP A 56 -12.38 -28.43 -24.89
C ASP A 56 -12.11 -26.91 -24.74
N TYR A 57 -11.09 -26.40 -25.41
CA TYR A 57 -10.61 -25.01 -25.38
C TYR A 57 -10.33 -24.48 -26.79
N ILE A 58 -10.48 -23.17 -26.98
CA ILE A 58 -10.14 -22.49 -28.24
C ILE A 58 -8.61 -22.54 -28.43
N ASP A 59 -8.17 -22.90 -29.63
CA ASP A 59 -6.75 -22.98 -29.98
C ASP A 59 -5.97 -21.70 -29.61
N ASN A 60 -4.88 -21.87 -28.86
CA ASN A 60 -4.01 -20.80 -28.34
C ASN A 60 -4.70 -19.82 -27.38
N SER A 61 -5.78 -20.21 -26.71
CA SER A 61 -6.46 -19.38 -25.72
C SER A 61 -6.78 -20.13 -24.43
N THR A 62 -6.99 -19.38 -23.35
CA THR A 62 -7.47 -19.91 -22.07
C THR A 62 -9.00 -20.03 -22.00
N VAL A 63 -9.69 -19.76 -23.10
CA VAL A 63 -11.15 -19.73 -23.20
C VAL A 63 -11.72 -21.12 -23.52
N PRO A 64 -12.62 -21.66 -22.68
CA PRO A 64 -13.29 -22.93 -22.97
C PRO A 64 -14.34 -22.77 -24.08
N ASP A 65 -14.48 -23.79 -24.94
CA ASP A 65 -15.39 -23.80 -26.11
C ASP A 65 -16.85 -24.12 -25.75
N GLN A 66 -17.25 -23.78 -24.53
CA GLN A 66 -18.59 -24.05 -24.01
C GLN A 66 -19.45 -22.78 -24.14
N THR A 67 -20.76 -22.94 -24.31
CA THR A 67 -21.71 -21.80 -24.34
C THR A 67 -21.59 -20.97 -23.04
N GLY A 68 -20.92 -19.81 -23.13
CA GLY A 68 -20.63 -18.92 -21.99
C GLY A 68 -19.19 -18.96 -21.47
N GLY A 69 -18.33 -19.84 -21.98
CA GLY A 69 -16.91 -19.91 -21.68
C GLY A 69 -16.15 -18.60 -21.89
N PRO A 70 -16.31 -17.91 -23.04
CA PRO A 70 -15.69 -16.61 -23.29
C PRO A 70 -16.07 -15.56 -22.24
N PHE A 71 -17.35 -15.51 -21.83
CA PHE A 71 -17.82 -14.58 -20.81
C PHE A 71 -17.11 -14.81 -19.46
N TRP A 72 -17.05 -16.07 -19.00
CA TRP A 72 -16.43 -16.40 -17.72
C TRP A 72 -14.92 -16.19 -17.73
N ALA A 73 -14.25 -16.45 -18.85
CA ALA A 73 -12.82 -16.18 -19.02
C ALA A 73 -12.52 -14.68 -18.90
N VAL A 74 -13.27 -13.83 -19.61
CA VAL A 74 -13.11 -12.37 -19.56
C VAL A 74 -13.45 -11.83 -18.16
N LEU A 75 -14.52 -12.33 -17.53
CA LEU A 75 -14.90 -11.92 -16.18
C LEU A 75 -13.80 -12.24 -15.16
N ASN A 76 -13.20 -13.44 -15.22
CA ASN A 76 -12.08 -13.82 -14.35
C ASN A 76 -10.88 -12.87 -14.52
N ARG A 77 -10.51 -12.54 -15.77
CA ARG A 77 -9.43 -11.57 -16.06
C ARG A 77 -9.74 -10.18 -15.52
N LEU A 78 -10.98 -9.72 -15.67
CA LEU A 78 -11.43 -8.42 -15.17
C LEU A 78 -11.42 -8.36 -13.63
N LEU A 79 -11.79 -9.45 -12.95
CA LEU A 79 -11.69 -9.56 -11.50
C LEU A 79 -10.23 -9.54 -11.02
N ILE A 80 -9.33 -10.26 -11.71
CA ILE A 80 -7.89 -10.21 -11.40
C ILE A 80 -7.34 -8.78 -11.59
N LEU A 81 -7.70 -8.10 -12.67
CA LEU A 81 -7.32 -6.70 -12.90
C LEU A 81 -7.84 -5.78 -11.79
N ALA A 82 -9.12 -5.89 -11.43
CA ALA A 82 -9.70 -5.10 -10.34
C ALA A 82 -8.98 -5.36 -9.00
N GLN A 83 -8.67 -6.62 -8.68
CA GLN A 83 -7.94 -6.98 -7.47
C GLN A 83 -6.53 -6.39 -7.45
N THR A 84 -5.78 -6.48 -8.56
CA THR A 84 -4.44 -5.89 -8.64
C THR A 84 -4.46 -4.37 -8.44
N VAL A 85 -5.46 -3.67 -8.98
CA VAL A 85 -5.64 -2.22 -8.76
C VAL A 85 -5.92 -1.91 -7.29
N VAL A 86 -6.82 -2.65 -6.65
CA VAL A 86 -7.11 -2.49 -5.22
C VAL A 86 -5.87 -2.75 -4.36
N LEU A 87 -5.04 -3.74 -4.72
CA LEU A 87 -3.78 -4.02 -4.03
C LEU A 87 -2.71 -2.95 -4.27
N VAL A 88 -2.67 -2.34 -5.44
CA VAL A 88 -1.79 -1.19 -5.69
C VAL A 88 -2.20 0.00 -4.81
N PHE A 89 -3.51 0.29 -4.72
CA PHE A 89 -3.99 1.34 -3.82
C PHE A 89 -3.74 1.04 -2.34
N SER A 90 -3.84 -0.23 -1.94
CA SER A 90 -3.51 -0.63 -0.56
C SER A 90 -2.01 -0.51 -0.27
N GLU A 91 -1.14 -0.76 -1.26
CA GLU A 91 0.30 -0.52 -1.17
C GLU A 91 0.66 0.97 -1.24
N ILE A 92 -0.15 1.82 -1.84
CA ILE A 92 0.05 3.30 -1.83
C ILE A 92 -0.49 3.91 -0.52
N GLU A 93 -1.29 3.17 0.24
CA GLU A 93 -1.94 3.64 1.47
C GLU A 93 -2.83 4.87 1.21
N TRP A 94 -3.49 4.91 0.05
CA TRP A 94 -4.38 6.00 -0.34
C TRP A 94 -5.65 5.46 -1.00
N PRO A 95 -6.85 5.75 -0.47
CA PRO A 95 -7.18 6.42 0.80
C PRO A 95 -7.27 5.43 1.99
N LEU A 96 -6.45 5.64 3.03
CA LEU A 96 -6.41 4.80 4.25
C LEU A 96 -7.79 4.62 4.91
N SER A 97 -8.58 5.69 5.05
CA SER A 97 -9.90 5.62 5.70
C SER A 97 -10.90 4.73 4.97
N PHE A 98 -10.76 4.54 3.65
CA PHE A 98 -11.60 3.62 2.89
C PHE A 98 -11.24 2.17 3.22
N PHE A 99 -9.94 1.84 3.24
CA PHE A 99 -9.48 0.50 3.58
C PHE A 99 -9.81 0.15 5.04
N ASP A 100 -9.63 1.07 5.98
CA ASP A 100 -9.97 0.83 7.37
C ASP A 100 -11.49 0.61 7.60
N ARG A 101 -12.35 1.24 6.78
CA ARG A 101 -13.80 1.13 6.92
C ARG A 101 -14.41 -0.04 6.17
N PHE A 102 -14.00 -0.30 4.93
CA PHE A 102 -14.62 -1.27 4.04
C PHE A 102 -13.84 -2.59 3.93
N PHE A 103 -12.50 -2.54 4.06
CA PHE A 103 -11.62 -3.70 3.91
C PHE A 103 -10.58 -3.74 5.02
N PRO A 104 -10.98 -3.98 6.28
CA PRO A 104 -10.09 -3.89 7.44
C PRO A 104 -8.87 -4.81 7.31
N VAL A 105 -8.98 -5.93 6.58
CA VAL A 105 -7.87 -6.86 6.30
C VAL A 105 -6.70 -6.22 5.52
N LEU A 106 -6.98 -5.14 4.78
CA LEU A 106 -5.99 -4.31 4.06
C LEU A 106 -5.71 -2.99 4.80
N GLY A 107 -6.37 -2.75 5.93
CA GLY A 107 -6.28 -1.53 6.73
C GLY A 107 -4.96 -1.37 7.47
N SER A 108 -4.79 -0.24 8.14
CA SER A 108 -3.59 0.16 8.88
C SER A 108 -3.22 -0.80 10.03
N GLU A 109 -4.22 -1.46 10.60
CA GLU A 109 -4.11 -2.41 11.72
C GLU A 109 -3.64 -3.81 11.30
N PHE A 110 -3.88 -4.22 10.05
CA PHE A 110 -3.50 -5.56 9.58
C PHE A 110 -2.08 -5.58 8.99
N GLY A 111 -1.32 -6.61 9.39
CA GLY A 111 0.05 -6.83 8.94
C GLY A 111 0.18 -7.17 7.45
N LEU A 112 1.42 -7.18 6.95
CA LEU A 112 1.77 -7.46 5.55
C LEU A 112 1.39 -8.87 5.06
N GLY A 113 1.06 -9.77 5.99
CA GLY A 113 0.79 -11.17 5.68
C GLY A 113 -0.47 -11.37 4.85
N ALA A 114 -1.56 -10.66 5.17
CA ALA A 114 -2.80 -10.75 4.42
C ALA A 114 -2.62 -10.23 2.97
N LEU A 115 -1.86 -9.15 2.82
CA LEU A 115 -1.52 -8.59 1.51
C LEU A 115 -0.67 -9.57 0.68
N GLY A 116 0.36 -10.16 1.28
CA GLY A 116 1.18 -11.19 0.63
C GLY A 116 0.38 -12.43 0.24
N PHE A 117 -0.59 -12.84 1.06
CA PHE A 117 -1.50 -13.95 0.75
C PHE A 117 -2.35 -13.66 -0.49
N MET A 118 -2.95 -12.46 -0.58
CA MET A 118 -3.70 -12.06 -1.77
C MET A 118 -2.83 -12.02 -3.03
N GLN A 119 -1.59 -11.53 -2.92
CA GLN A 119 -0.62 -11.55 -4.03
C GLN A 119 -0.27 -12.98 -4.47
N CYS A 120 -0.07 -13.91 -3.52
CA CYS A 120 0.17 -15.32 -3.83
C CYS A 120 -1.04 -15.97 -4.51
N LEU A 121 -2.27 -15.70 -4.06
CA LEU A 121 -3.48 -16.24 -4.69
C LEU A 121 -3.64 -15.75 -6.14
N ILE A 122 -3.36 -14.46 -6.39
CA ILE A 122 -3.38 -13.92 -7.74
C ILE A 122 -2.26 -14.51 -8.59
N GLY A 123 -1.05 -14.64 -8.05
CA GLY A 123 0.06 -15.30 -8.75
C GLY A 123 -0.29 -16.74 -9.12
N ALA A 124 -0.84 -17.51 -8.17
CA ALA A 124 -1.24 -18.89 -8.37
C ALA A 124 -2.39 -19.03 -9.39
N SER A 125 -3.38 -18.12 -9.37
CA SER A 125 -4.49 -18.17 -10.33
C SER A 125 -4.04 -17.86 -11.76
N VAL A 126 -3.08 -16.96 -11.94
CA VAL A 126 -2.47 -16.71 -13.27
C VAL A 126 -1.61 -17.91 -13.70
N LEU A 127 -0.85 -18.51 -12.78
CA LEU A 127 -0.02 -19.70 -13.05
C LEU A 127 -0.82 -20.96 -13.39
N SER A 128 -2.07 -21.07 -12.91
CA SER A 128 -2.90 -22.24 -13.17
C SER A 128 -3.45 -22.29 -14.61
N HIS A 129 -3.23 -21.24 -15.40
CA HIS A 129 -3.64 -21.15 -16.79
C HIS A 129 -2.40 -21.18 -17.67
N PHE A 130 -2.50 -21.83 -18.83
CA PHE A 130 -1.41 -21.80 -19.81
C PHE A 130 -1.33 -20.38 -20.39
N VAL A 131 -0.24 -19.68 -20.11
CA VAL A 131 -0.01 -18.29 -20.51
C VAL A 131 1.38 -18.12 -21.10
N ASP A 132 1.55 -17.07 -21.89
CA ASP A 132 2.82 -16.75 -22.52
C ASP A 132 3.94 -16.43 -21.52
N THR A 133 5.17 -16.38 -22.03
CA THR A 133 6.39 -16.20 -21.23
C THR A 133 6.37 -14.90 -20.39
N PHE A 134 5.82 -13.81 -20.93
CA PHE A 134 5.76 -12.54 -20.19
C PHE A 134 4.81 -12.60 -18.97
N PRO A 135 3.52 -12.98 -19.12
CA PRO A 135 2.64 -13.24 -17.98
C PRO A 135 3.17 -14.28 -17.01
N LEU A 136 3.83 -15.33 -17.51
CA LEU A 136 4.43 -16.38 -16.67
C LEU A 136 5.48 -15.82 -15.72
N VAL A 137 6.45 -15.04 -16.25
CA VAL A 137 7.52 -14.43 -15.44
C VAL A 137 6.95 -13.42 -14.45
N ALA A 138 6.00 -12.58 -14.88
CA ALA A 138 5.34 -11.61 -14.02
C ALA A 138 4.60 -12.29 -12.85
N ALA A 139 3.90 -13.39 -13.11
CA ALA A 139 3.15 -14.12 -12.10
C ALA A 139 4.06 -14.90 -11.13
N PHE A 140 5.16 -15.50 -11.60
CA PHE A 140 6.19 -16.09 -10.72
C PHE A 140 6.86 -15.03 -9.83
N PHE A 141 7.13 -13.85 -10.38
CA PHE A 141 7.68 -12.74 -9.63
C PHE A 141 6.70 -12.26 -8.55
N LEU A 142 5.42 -12.05 -8.89
CA LEU A 142 4.38 -11.69 -7.92
C LEU A 142 4.21 -12.76 -6.84
N PHE A 143 4.22 -14.04 -7.21
CA PHE A 143 4.11 -15.14 -6.25
C PHE A 143 5.29 -15.15 -5.26
N SER A 144 6.51 -14.97 -5.77
CA SER A 144 7.73 -14.90 -4.93
C SER A 144 7.71 -13.71 -3.98
N VAL A 145 7.29 -12.54 -4.46
CA VAL A 145 7.13 -11.33 -3.64
C VAL A 145 6.00 -11.50 -2.62
N GLY A 146 4.91 -12.17 -2.98
CA GLY A 146 3.82 -12.55 -2.08
C GLY A 146 4.31 -13.42 -0.93
N CYS A 147 5.12 -14.45 -1.22
CA CYS A 147 5.75 -15.30 -0.20
C CYS A 147 6.65 -14.49 0.74
N LEU A 148 7.44 -13.55 0.19
CA LEU A 148 8.27 -12.65 0.98
C LEU A 148 7.40 -11.79 1.91
N ASN A 149 6.30 -11.22 1.41
CA ASN A 149 5.37 -10.42 2.21
C ASN A 149 4.65 -11.22 3.29
N ILE A 150 4.33 -12.49 3.04
CA ILE A 150 3.81 -13.42 4.07
C ILE A 150 4.85 -13.61 5.17
N LEU A 151 6.10 -13.93 4.83
CA LEU A 151 7.17 -14.12 5.81
C LEU A 151 7.42 -12.86 6.63
N LEU A 152 7.48 -11.68 5.98
CA LEU A 152 7.59 -10.40 6.68
C LEU A 152 6.36 -10.13 7.56
N GLY A 153 5.17 -10.51 7.12
CA GLY A 153 3.94 -10.43 7.89
C GLY A 153 3.95 -11.32 9.13
N LEU A 154 4.49 -12.53 9.05
CA LEU A 154 4.63 -13.44 10.19
C LEU A 154 5.70 -12.96 11.19
N ILE A 155 6.80 -12.41 10.70
CA ILE A 155 7.93 -11.95 11.54
C ILE A 155 7.60 -10.63 12.25
N PHE A 156 6.99 -9.67 11.56
CA PHE A 156 6.76 -8.32 12.07
C PHE A 156 5.31 -8.05 12.52
N ARG A 157 4.36 -8.94 12.18
CA ARG A 157 2.94 -8.91 12.57
C ARG A 157 2.32 -7.51 12.43
N GLU A 158 1.60 -7.03 13.43
CA GLU A 158 0.91 -5.71 13.44
C GLU A 158 1.89 -4.52 13.42
N HIS A 159 3.15 -4.71 13.84
CA HIS A 159 4.12 -3.62 13.87
C HIS A 159 4.74 -3.29 12.50
N ALA A 160 4.45 -4.05 11.45
CA ALA A 160 5.07 -3.86 10.15
C ALA A 160 4.59 -2.60 9.42
N LYS A 161 3.29 -2.25 9.48
CA LYS A 161 2.76 -1.03 8.86
C LYS A 161 3.16 0.23 9.62
N SER A 162 3.12 0.21 10.96
CA SER A 162 3.60 1.32 11.81
C SER A 162 5.09 1.64 11.59
N LYS A 163 5.92 0.63 11.27
CA LYS A 163 7.34 0.83 10.93
C LYS A 163 7.59 1.22 9.47
N ARG A 164 6.62 1.09 8.55
CA ARG A 164 6.72 1.50 7.14
C ARG A 164 6.27 2.93 6.87
N SER A 165 5.57 3.59 7.79
CA SER A 165 5.00 4.91 7.52
C SER A 165 6.08 6.01 7.44
N ILE A 166 6.43 6.41 6.23
CA ILE A 166 7.11 7.70 5.95
C ILE A 166 6.23 8.87 6.44
N PHE A 167 4.91 8.67 6.53
CA PHE A 167 3.94 9.67 7.00
C PHE A 167 3.95 9.90 8.52
N SER A 168 4.17 8.89 9.38
CA SER A 168 4.22 9.13 10.84
C SER A 168 5.51 9.86 11.27
N PHE A 169 6.59 9.77 10.47
CA PHE A 169 7.76 10.61 10.67
C PHE A 169 7.41 12.09 10.41
N ARG A 170 6.61 12.36 9.36
CA ARG A 170 6.10 13.70 9.04
C ARG A 170 5.10 14.23 10.06
N GLU A 171 4.25 13.37 10.63
CA GLU A 171 3.33 13.75 11.73
C GLU A 171 4.05 13.95 13.07
N ARG A 172 5.11 13.19 13.36
CA ARG A 172 5.99 13.48 14.51
C ARG A 172 6.68 14.82 14.39
N THR A 173 7.11 15.24 13.20
CA THR A 173 7.66 16.60 13.00
C THR A 173 6.61 17.70 13.06
N LYS A 174 5.34 17.42 12.73
CA LYS A 174 4.25 18.41 12.85
C LYS A 174 3.86 18.71 14.30
N ASN A 175 4.03 17.76 15.21
CA ASN A 175 3.74 17.95 16.65
C ASN A 175 4.92 18.55 17.44
N VAL A 176 6.08 18.76 16.81
CA VAL A 176 7.29 19.31 17.47
C VAL A 176 7.47 20.80 17.18
N LEU A 177 6.80 21.32 16.15
CA LEU A 177 6.75 22.76 15.90
C LEU A 177 5.39 23.29 16.35
N PRO A 178 5.33 24.36 17.17
CA PRO A 178 4.07 25.00 17.46
C PRO A 178 3.45 25.46 16.14
N THR A 179 2.36 24.82 15.72
CA THR A 179 1.54 25.31 14.63
C THR A 179 0.93 26.63 15.08
N THR A 180 1.44 27.73 14.56
CA THR A 180 0.83 29.06 14.63
C THR A 180 -0.53 29.02 13.96
N HIS A 181 -1.55 28.57 14.69
CA HIS A 181 -2.95 28.72 14.27
C HIS A 181 -3.90 29.13 15.39
N ASP A 182 -3.37 29.57 16.54
CA ASP A 182 -4.13 30.25 17.58
C ASP A 182 -3.66 31.71 17.73
N PHE A 183 -3.74 32.49 16.63
CA PHE A 183 -4.03 33.92 16.76
C PHE A 183 -5.55 34.08 16.66
N GLY A 184 -6.26 33.51 17.63
CA GLY A 184 -7.62 33.89 17.92
C GLY A 184 -7.60 35.33 18.42
N ILE A 185 -8.08 36.26 17.59
CA ILE A 185 -8.45 37.60 18.02
C ILE A 185 -9.65 37.43 18.96
N SER A 186 -9.38 37.28 20.25
CA SER A 186 -10.37 37.40 21.31
C SER A 186 -10.48 38.88 21.68
N ASN A 187 -11.51 39.54 21.17
CA ASN A 187 -11.94 40.85 21.63
C ASN A 187 -12.26 40.78 23.13
N GLU A 188 -11.51 41.56 23.89
CA GLU A 188 -11.60 41.68 25.34
C GLU A 188 -12.78 42.59 25.72
N LYS A 189 -13.71 42.07 26.53
CA LYS A 189 -14.37 42.77 27.65
C LYS A 189 -15.38 41.86 28.35
N SER A 190 -15.04 41.36 29.53
CA SER A 190 -15.97 41.33 30.66
C SER A 190 -15.25 41.02 31.98
N TYR A 191 -15.48 41.87 32.98
CA TYR A 191 -15.00 41.77 34.35
C TYR A 191 -15.75 40.66 35.13
N GLY A 192 -15.02 39.80 35.86
CA GLY A 192 -15.58 38.88 36.86
C GLY A 192 -14.50 38.18 37.69
N PRO A 193 -14.69 37.95 39.01
CA PRO A 193 -13.68 37.36 39.90
C PRO A 193 -13.62 35.81 39.79
N PRO A 194 -12.58 35.14 40.30
CA PRO A 194 -12.14 33.85 39.77
C PRO A 194 -12.88 32.67 40.39
N GLU A 195 -13.44 31.81 39.54
CA GLU A 195 -13.89 30.46 39.92
C GLU A 195 -12.96 29.41 39.30
N ARG A 196 -12.52 28.47 40.13
CA ARG A 196 -11.58 27.39 39.79
C ARG A 196 -12.23 26.41 38.80
N ALA A 197 -11.55 26.11 37.69
CA ALA A 197 -11.78 24.88 36.92
C ALA A 197 -10.47 24.31 36.36
N LEU A 198 -10.39 22.98 36.44
CA LEU A 198 -9.24 22.12 36.19
C LEU A 198 -8.91 21.91 34.71
N SER A 199 -7.62 21.63 34.48
CA SER A 199 -7.01 20.75 33.46
C SER A 199 -7.33 20.97 31.99
N GLY A 200 -6.30 21.28 31.20
CA GLY A 200 -6.33 21.08 29.76
C GLY A 200 -5.15 21.69 29.03
N ARG A 201 -4.03 20.95 28.95
CA ARG A 201 -2.87 21.19 28.07
C ARG A 201 -2.14 22.54 28.25
N SER A 202 -1.20 22.58 29.20
CA SER A 202 -0.13 23.58 29.13
C SER A 202 0.86 23.18 28.03
N GLY A 203 0.73 23.79 26.85
CA GLY A 203 1.84 23.84 25.91
C GLY A 203 3.06 24.35 26.66
N HIS A 204 4.15 23.59 26.64
CA HIS A 204 5.41 24.03 27.24
C HIS A 204 5.92 25.13 26.31
N GLY A 205 5.69 26.39 26.68
CA GLY A 205 6.11 27.55 25.89
C GLY A 205 7.62 27.59 25.68
N PHE A 206 8.13 28.65 25.06
CA PHE A 206 9.56 28.81 24.84
C PHE A 206 10.32 29.01 26.16
N GLY A 207 11.40 28.25 26.37
CA GLY A 207 12.26 28.33 27.56
C GLY A 207 12.81 26.98 28.01
N ARG A 208 13.39 26.94 29.22
CA ARG A 208 14.08 25.76 29.79
C ARG A 208 13.24 24.48 29.78
N GLN A 209 11.92 24.57 29.96
CA GLN A 209 11.05 23.39 29.96
C GLN A 209 10.90 22.77 28.57
N ALA A 210 10.81 23.59 27.51
CA ALA A 210 10.80 23.10 26.14
C ALA A 210 12.18 22.56 25.73
N GLU A 211 13.26 23.17 26.20
CA GLU A 211 14.63 22.70 25.98
C GLU A 211 14.88 21.33 26.64
N MET A 212 14.44 21.15 27.89
CA MET A 212 14.52 19.86 28.59
C MET A 212 13.69 18.77 27.89
N GLN A 213 12.50 19.11 27.38
CA GLN A 213 11.66 18.18 26.64
C GLN A 213 12.27 17.82 25.26
N ALA A 214 12.89 18.78 24.58
CA ALA A 214 13.60 18.58 23.33
C ALA A 214 14.83 17.68 23.54
N ALA A 215 15.60 17.93 24.61
CA ALA A 215 16.74 17.11 25.00
C ALA A 215 16.32 15.67 25.39
N TYR A 216 15.21 15.50 26.12
CA TYR A 216 14.66 14.18 26.44
C TYR A 216 14.25 13.40 25.18
N ASN A 217 13.80 14.11 24.15
CA ASN A 217 13.46 13.55 22.85
C ASN A 217 14.66 13.42 21.88
N GLY A 218 15.88 13.74 22.33
CA GLY A 218 17.11 13.57 21.56
C GLY A 218 17.38 14.68 20.53
N PHE A 219 16.70 15.82 20.63
CA PHE A 219 16.92 16.99 19.78
C PHE A 219 17.79 18.02 20.50
N ALA A 220 18.85 18.50 19.84
CA ALA A 220 19.63 19.64 20.30
C ALA A 220 19.06 20.92 19.68
N LEU A 221 18.54 21.82 20.52
CA LEU A 221 18.13 23.15 20.07
C LEU A 221 19.39 23.97 19.81
N ARG A 222 19.49 24.53 18.61
CA ARG A 222 20.54 25.49 18.26
C ARG A 222 19.99 26.88 18.53
N GLU A 223 20.63 27.65 19.42
CA GLU A 223 20.29 29.06 19.57
C GLU A 223 20.54 29.79 18.23
N PRO A 224 19.64 30.69 17.81
CA PRO A 224 19.87 31.48 16.62
C PRO A 224 21.10 32.37 16.85
N GLU A 225 22.03 32.37 15.89
CA GLU A 225 23.12 33.35 15.86
C GLU A 225 22.48 34.74 15.90
N ALA A 226 22.74 35.47 16.98
CA ALA A 226 22.26 36.84 17.12
C ALA A 226 22.71 37.61 15.88
N ALA A 227 21.75 38.12 15.12
CA ALA A 227 22.02 39.04 14.03
C ALA A 227 22.73 40.26 14.65
N ALA A 228 24.05 40.27 14.55
CA ALA A 228 24.86 41.42 14.86
C ALA A 228 24.63 42.43 13.73
N GLN A 229 23.73 43.39 13.97
CA GLN A 229 23.88 44.83 13.73
C GLN A 229 22.55 45.56 13.98
#